data_AF-A0A358QW56-F1
#
_entry.id   AF-A0A358QW56-F1
#
_cell.length_a   1.000
_cell.length_b   1.000
_cell.length_c   1.000
_cell.angle_alpha   90.00
_cell.angle_beta   90.00
_cell.angle_gamma   90.00
#
_symmetry.space_group_name_H-M   'P 1'
#
loop_
_entity.id
_entity.type
_entity.pdbx_description
1 polymer ?
#
loop_
_entity_poly.entity_id
_entity_poly.type
_entity_poly.pdbx_seq_one_letter_code
_entity_poly.pdbx_strand_id
1 'polypeptide(L)'
;MNKNIIELDIILTSTYFKIVLDILKVHKNLSINKTLVFSYLIKKRQFMNSNIYNTQNKNDLVLKYISQLSGLYNDYCKNIKYIISAIHLLITSNKLSLHLGELIYIETGELTVKEKSFINNAIQESKNYSDRQFLKEVIRNV
;
A
#
# COMPACT_ATOMS: atom_id res chain seq x y z
N MET A 1 -21.88 -18.38 -8.12
CA MET A 1 -21.47 -17.10 -7.49
C MET A 1 -22.34 -15.99 -8.05
N ASN A 2 -22.92 -15.12 -7.22
CA ASN A 2 -23.79 -14.04 -7.70
C ASN A 2 -22.99 -13.04 -8.55
N LYS A 3 -23.56 -12.62 -9.69
CA LYS A 3 -22.95 -11.67 -10.64
C LYS A 3 -22.40 -10.41 -9.96
N ASN A 4 -23.18 -9.82 -9.04
CA ASN A 4 -22.79 -8.61 -8.31
C ASN A 4 -21.55 -8.80 -7.42
N ILE A 5 -21.32 -10.00 -6.89
CA ILE A 5 -20.14 -10.30 -6.06
C ILE A 5 -18.88 -10.31 -6.94
N ILE A 6 -18.98 -10.91 -8.12
CA ILE A 6 -17.87 -10.96 -9.09
C ILE A 6 -17.53 -9.55 -9.56
N GLU A 7 -18.53 -8.73 -9.88
CA GLU A 7 -18.33 -7.34 -10.29
C GLU A 7 -17.64 -6.51 -9.18
N LEU A 8 -18.08 -6.65 -7.93
CA LEU A 8 -17.44 -6.00 -6.79
C LEU A 8 -16.00 -6.47 -6.61
N ASP A 9 -15.73 -7.77 -6.72
CA ASP A 9 -14.38 -8.33 -6.60
C ASP A 9 -13.45 -7.76 -7.69
N ILE A 10 -13.94 -7.63 -8.93
CA ILE A 10 -13.20 -7.02 -10.04
C ILE A 10 -12.90 -5.54 -9.76
N ILE A 11 -13.89 -4.77 -9.31
CA ILE A 11 -13.71 -3.33 -8.99
C ILE A 11 -12.69 -3.15 -7.85
N LEU A 12 -12.81 -3.95 -6.79
CA LEU A 12 -11.91 -3.86 -5.64
C LEU A 12 -10.48 -4.28 -6.01
N THR A 13 -10.33 -5.35 -6.77
CA THR A 13 -9.02 -5.85 -7.21
C THR A 13 -8.36 -4.88 -8.18
N SER A 14 -9.09 -4.33 -9.17
CA SER A 14 -8.56 -3.34 -10.11
C SER A 14 -8.14 -2.03 -9.44
N THR A 15 -8.88 -1.62 -8.40
CA THR A 15 -8.49 -0.46 -7.57
C THR A 15 -7.14 -0.70 -6.91
N TYR A 16 -6.95 -1.86 -6.28
CA TYR A 16 -5.67 -2.21 -5.65
C TYR A 16 -4.55 -2.47 -6.65
N PHE A 17 -4.85 -2.99 -7.84
CA PHE A 17 -3.89 -3.13 -8.94
C PHE A 17 -3.26 -1.79 -9.28
N LYS A 18 -4.08 -0.74 -9.42
CA LYS A 18 -3.59 0.62 -9.67
C LYS A 18 -2.75 1.14 -8.50
N ILE A 19 -3.25 1.04 -7.28
CA ILE A 19 -2.55 1.54 -6.08
C ILE A 19 -1.17 0.88 -5.89
N VAL A 20 -1.10 -0.46 -5.98
CA VAL A 20 0.17 -1.20 -5.83
C VAL A 20 1.16 -0.79 -6.92
N LEU A 21 0.70 -0.68 -8.16
CA LEU A 21 1.52 -0.26 -9.28
C LEU A 21 2.06 1.17 -9.08
N ASP A 22 1.23 2.10 -8.63
CA ASP A 22 1.62 3.49 -8.40
C ASP A 22 2.67 3.60 -7.26
N ILE A 23 2.50 2.85 -6.17
CA ILE A 23 3.51 2.77 -5.09
C ILE A 23 4.86 2.31 -5.65
N LEU A 24 4.86 1.22 -6.41
CA LEU A 24 6.11 0.59 -6.87
C LEU A 24 6.75 1.34 -8.04
N LYS A 25 5.99 2.06 -8.87
CA LYS A 25 6.52 3.00 -9.85
C LYS A 25 7.39 4.09 -9.21
N VAL A 26 6.91 4.64 -8.07
CA VAL A 26 7.57 5.72 -7.33
C VAL A 26 8.73 5.22 -6.48
N HIS A 27 8.54 4.11 -5.77
CA HIS A 27 9.51 3.61 -4.78
C HIS A 27 10.44 2.52 -5.29
N LYS A 28 10.20 1.98 -6.49
CA LYS A 28 10.94 0.91 -7.19
C LYS A 28 10.91 -0.45 -6.52
N ASN A 29 11.05 -0.51 -5.21
CA ASN A 29 10.89 -1.73 -4.42
C ASN A 29 10.20 -1.46 -3.09
N LEU A 30 9.48 -2.46 -2.61
CA LEU A 30 8.88 -2.48 -1.27
C LEU A 30 8.56 -3.92 -0.87
N SER A 31 8.78 -4.27 0.41
CA SER A 31 8.35 -5.57 0.96
C SER A 31 6.84 -5.79 0.79
N ILE A 32 6.40 -7.04 0.67
CA ILE A 32 4.97 -7.39 0.62
C ILE A 32 4.22 -6.79 1.82
N ASN A 33 4.75 -6.95 3.04
CA ASN A 33 4.09 -6.50 4.27
C ASN A 33 3.78 -5.00 4.26
N LYS A 34 4.78 -4.18 3.93
CA LYS A 34 4.61 -2.73 3.79
C LYS A 34 3.64 -2.40 2.66
N THR A 35 3.75 -3.07 1.51
CA THR A 35 2.84 -2.88 0.36
C THR A 35 1.39 -3.11 0.77
N LEU A 36 1.08 -4.19 1.49
CA LEU A 36 -0.27 -4.48 1.96
C LEU A 36 -0.85 -3.34 2.82
N VAL A 37 -0.08 -2.86 3.79
CA VAL A 37 -0.51 -1.80 4.70
C VAL A 37 -0.69 -0.47 3.96
N PHE A 38 0.31 -0.04 3.20
CA PHE A 38 0.24 1.23 2.47
C PHE A 38 -0.87 1.21 1.42
N SER A 39 -1.06 0.11 0.67
CA SER A 39 -2.15 0.01 -0.31
C SER A 39 -3.52 0.14 0.34
N TYR A 40 -3.75 -0.51 1.49
CA TYR A 40 -5.01 -0.38 2.22
C TYR A 40 -5.27 1.06 2.67
N LEU A 41 -4.29 1.70 3.31
CA LEU A 41 -4.42 3.06 3.82
C LEU A 41 -4.60 4.10 2.71
N ILE A 42 -3.91 3.94 1.57
CA ILE A 42 -4.09 4.80 0.38
C ILE A 42 -5.53 4.72 -0.12
N LYS A 43 -6.07 3.51 -0.29
CA LYS A 43 -7.46 3.32 -0.70
C LYS A 43 -8.41 3.98 0.31
N LYS A 44 -8.20 3.76 1.61
CA LYS A 44 -9.08 4.31 2.65
C LYS A 44 -9.08 5.84 2.65
N ARG A 45 -7.93 6.47 2.45
CA ARG A 45 -7.78 7.92 2.40
C ARG A 45 -8.51 8.56 1.23
N GLN A 46 -8.65 7.88 0.08
CA GLN A 46 -9.46 8.39 -1.04
C GLN A 46 -10.94 8.62 -0.64
N PHE A 47 -11.40 8.00 0.45
CA PHE A 47 -12.75 8.15 0.99
C PHE A 47 -12.83 8.95 2.30
N MET A 48 -11.69 9.41 2.84
CA MET A 48 -11.65 10.24 4.05
C MET A 48 -11.28 11.68 3.70
N ASN A 49 -12.23 12.60 3.85
CA ASN A 49 -12.06 14.04 3.57
C ASN A 49 -11.13 14.79 4.54
N SER A 50 -10.56 14.12 5.55
CA SER A 50 -9.69 14.74 6.56
C SER A 50 -8.22 14.38 6.34
N ASN A 51 -7.46 15.31 5.75
CA ASN A 51 -6.01 15.28 5.82
C ASN A 51 -5.57 15.66 7.25
N ILE A 52 -5.54 14.69 8.16
CA ILE A 52 -5.11 14.94 9.55
C ILE A 52 -3.63 15.34 9.62
N TYR A 53 -2.81 14.96 8.62
CA TYR A 53 -1.38 15.23 8.60
C TYR A 53 -0.91 15.92 7.31
N ASN A 54 -0.35 17.12 7.49
CA ASN A 54 0.31 17.91 6.44
C ASN A 54 1.84 17.64 6.43
N THR A 55 2.47 17.87 5.27
CA THR A 55 3.90 17.65 4.97
C THR A 55 4.90 18.43 5.84
N GLN A 56 4.42 19.30 6.74
CA GLN A 56 5.25 20.08 7.66
C GLN A 56 5.70 19.26 8.89
N ASN A 57 4.96 18.23 9.29
CA ASN A 57 5.29 17.39 10.44
C ASN A 57 6.25 16.26 10.06
N LYS A 58 7.56 16.54 10.04
CA LYS A 58 8.61 15.63 9.52
C LYS A 58 8.94 14.41 10.39
N ASN A 59 8.57 14.39 11.66
CA ASN A 59 8.93 13.31 12.58
C ASN A 59 7.82 12.25 12.66
N ASP A 60 8.21 10.98 12.79
CA ASP A 60 7.34 9.81 13.01
C ASP A 60 6.27 9.61 11.92
N LEU A 61 6.63 9.77 10.65
CA LEU A 61 5.67 9.70 9.54
C LEU A 61 5.06 8.30 9.43
N VAL A 62 5.87 7.26 9.63
CA VAL A 62 5.42 5.87 9.59
C VAL A 62 4.41 5.60 10.68
N LEU A 63 4.70 5.98 11.92
CA LEU A 63 3.80 5.77 13.07
C LEU A 63 2.50 6.54 12.92
N LYS A 64 2.55 7.79 12.45
CA LYS A 64 1.36 8.61 12.16
C LYS A 64 0.51 8.05 11.03
N TYR A 65 1.12 7.38 10.06
CA TYR A 65 0.38 6.74 8.98
C TYR A 65 -0.24 5.42 9.46
N ILE A 66 0.50 4.62 10.23
CA ILE A 66 0.03 3.37 10.82
C ILE A 66 -1.12 3.62 11.82
N SER A 67 -1.09 4.69 12.61
CA SER A 67 -2.16 5.00 13.58
C SER A 67 -3.53 5.20 12.91
N GLN A 68 -3.55 5.50 11.60
CA GLN A 68 -4.79 5.57 10.81
C GLN A 68 -5.47 4.21 10.62
N LEU A 69 -4.80 3.11 10.95
CA LEU A 69 -5.39 1.77 10.99
C LEU A 69 -6.25 1.51 12.23
N SER A 70 -6.18 2.37 13.26
CA SER A 70 -6.85 2.11 14.53
C SER A 70 -8.35 1.93 14.37
N GLY A 71 -8.88 0.81 14.90
CA GLY A 71 -10.29 0.44 14.76
C GLY A 71 -10.69 -0.11 13.38
N LEU A 72 -9.74 -0.25 12.44
CA LEU A 72 -9.98 -0.72 11.07
C LEU A 72 -9.48 -2.15 10.81
N TYR A 73 -9.02 -2.89 11.83
CA TYR A 73 -8.40 -4.22 11.66
C TYR A 73 -9.25 -5.18 10.82
N ASN A 74 -10.52 -5.33 11.16
CA ASN A 74 -11.42 -6.25 10.45
C ASN A 74 -11.64 -5.85 8.98
N ASP A 75 -11.70 -4.55 8.69
CA ASP A 75 -11.81 -4.04 7.32
C ASP A 75 -10.49 -4.25 6.57
N TYR A 76 -9.35 -4.00 7.21
CA TYR A 76 -8.03 -4.29 6.66
C TYR A 76 -7.90 -5.77 6.26
N CYS A 77 -8.19 -6.70 7.16
CA CYS A 77 -8.13 -8.15 6.89
C CYS A 77 -9.03 -8.56 5.72
N LYS A 78 -10.24 -8.01 5.61
CA LYS A 78 -11.14 -8.27 4.47
C LYS A 78 -10.58 -7.76 3.13
N ASN A 79 -9.79 -6.70 3.15
CA ASN A 79 -9.22 -6.11 1.94
C ASN A 79 -7.91 -6.79 1.50
N ILE A 80 -7.17 -7.45 2.40
CA ILE A 80 -5.90 -8.13 2.09
C ILE A 80 -6.05 -9.07 0.88
N LYS A 81 -7.14 -9.84 0.80
CA LYS A 81 -7.35 -10.78 -0.32
C LYS A 81 -7.34 -10.08 -1.69
N TYR A 82 -7.89 -8.87 -1.79
CA TYR A 82 -7.90 -8.12 -3.05
C TYR A 82 -6.53 -7.53 -3.37
N ILE A 83 -5.77 -7.10 -2.35
CA ILE A 83 -4.41 -6.58 -2.52
C ILE A 83 -3.48 -7.70 -2.99
N ILE A 84 -3.58 -8.89 -2.38
CA ILE A 84 -2.80 -10.07 -2.80
C ILE A 84 -3.16 -10.47 -4.24
N SER A 85 -4.45 -10.53 -4.59
CA SER A 85 -4.87 -10.81 -5.97
C SER A 85 -4.31 -9.78 -6.96
N ALA A 86 -4.31 -8.50 -6.60
CA ALA A 86 -3.72 -7.44 -7.41
C ALA A 86 -2.20 -7.61 -7.60
N ILE A 87 -1.47 -7.92 -6.52
CA ILE A 87 -0.03 -8.20 -6.57
C ILE A 87 0.23 -9.41 -7.48
N HIS A 88 -0.53 -10.50 -7.31
CA HIS A 88 -0.41 -11.69 -8.12
C HIS A 88 -0.60 -11.37 -9.61
N LEU A 89 -1.66 -10.64 -9.98
CA LEU A 89 -1.92 -10.22 -11.36
C LEU A 89 -0.80 -9.33 -11.93
N LEU A 90 -0.21 -8.46 -11.11
CA LEU A 90 0.93 -7.63 -11.51
C LEU A 90 2.20 -8.44 -11.75
N ILE A 91 2.42 -9.51 -10.98
CA ILE A 91 3.54 -10.43 -11.18
C ILE A 91 3.30 -11.26 -12.45
N THR A 92 2.11 -11.85 -12.63
CA THR A 92 1.81 -12.67 -13.82
C THR A 92 1.79 -11.86 -15.11
N SER A 93 1.58 -10.55 -15.03
CA SER A 93 1.68 -9.64 -16.18
C SER A 93 3.08 -9.05 -16.40
N ASN A 94 4.11 -9.56 -15.70
CA ASN A 94 5.51 -9.11 -15.78
C ASN A 94 5.72 -7.62 -15.47
N LYS A 95 4.82 -6.99 -14.71
CA LYS A 95 4.99 -5.60 -14.25
C LYS A 95 5.84 -5.53 -12.98
N LEU A 96 5.74 -6.57 -12.15
CA LEU A 96 6.48 -6.72 -10.90
C LEU A 96 7.21 -8.06 -10.86
N SER A 97 8.35 -8.10 -10.18
CA SER A 97 9.00 -9.34 -9.74
C SER A 97 8.95 -9.45 -8.22
N LEU A 98 8.98 -10.69 -7.73
CA LEU A 98 9.06 -11.00 -6.32
C LEU A 98 10.42 -11.65 -6.03
N HIS A 99 11.21 -11.05 -5.15
CA HIS A 99 12.49 -11.58 -4.73
C HIS A 99 12.62 -11.47 -3.21
N LEU A 100 12.76 -12.61 -2.52
CA LEU A 100 12.94 -12.68 -1.05
C LEU A 100 11.90 -11.87 -0.24
N GLY A 101 10.64 -11.82 -0.71
CA GLY A 101 9.57 -11.06 -0.04
C GLY A 101 9.51 -9.57 -0.42
N GLU A 102 10.42 -9.07 -1.26
CA GLU A 102 10.36 -7.74 -1.86
C GLU A 102 9.70 -7.77 -3.25
N LEU A 103 8.77 -6.84 -3.45
CA LEU A 103 8.20 -6.56 -4.76
C LEU A 103 9.08 -5.51 -5.44
N ILE A 104 9.47 -5.78 -6.69
CA ILE A 104 10.36 -4.93 -7.48
C ILE A 104 9.64 -4.58 -8.79
N TYR A 105 9.63 -3.29 -9.13
CA TYR A 105 9.07 -2.80 -10.39
C TYR A 105 10.01 -3.10 -11.56
N ILE A 106 9.51 -3.80 -12.59
CA ILE A 106 10.33 -4.28 -13.72
C ILE A 106 10.43 -3.24 -14.85
N GLU A 107 9.40 -2.41 -15.05
CA GLU A 107 9.35 -1.52 -16.22
C GLU A 107 10.20 -0.24 -16.06
N THR A 108 10.81 0.19 -17.16
CA THR A 108 11.65 1.40 -17.29
C THR A 108 10.93 2.53 -18.04
N GLY A 109 9.63 2.71 -17.80
CA GLY A 109 8.87 3.87 -18.29
C GLY A 109 9.14 5.12 -17.46
N GLU A 110 9.02 6.31 -18.07
CA GLU A 110 9.35 7.62 -17.51
C GLU A 110 9.00 7.77 -16.03
N LEU A 111 9.96 8.29 -15.28
CA LEU A 111 9.81 8.63 -13.87
C LEU A 111 8.61 9.55 -13.72
N THR A 112 7.50 9.02 -13.20
CA THR A 112 6.43 9.86 -12.67
C THR A 112 7.09 10.74 -11.62
N VAL A 113 7.06 12.05 -11.85
CA VAL A 113 7.65 13.06 -10.96
C VAL A 113 7.20 12.72 -9.54
N LYS A 114 8.17 12.51 -8.64
CA LYS A 114 7.92 12.26 -7.22
C LYS A 114 7.12 13.44 -6.66
N GLU A 115 5.80 13.35 -6.67
CA GLU A 115 4.99 14.28 -5.90
C GLU A 115 5.38 14.12 -4.44
N LYS A 116 5.84 15.21 -3.81
CA LYS A 116 6.15 15.23 -2.38
C LYS A 116 4.85 15.16 -1.60
N SER A 117 4.35 13.95 -1.40
CA SER A 117 3.19 13.67 -0.55
C SER A 117 3.64 13.11 0.79
N PHE A 118 2.83 13.33 1.83
CA PHE A 118 3.03 12.72 3.16
C PHE A 118 3.19 11.19 3.06
N ILE A 119 2.41 10.56 2.17
CA ILE A 119 2.41 9.11 1.95
C ILE A 119 3.75 8.65 1.37
N ASN A 120 4.25 9.35 0.34
CA ASN A 120 5.53 9.00 -0.28
C ASN A 120 6.67 9.14 0.73
N ASN A 121 6.63 10.16 1.59
CA ASN A 121 7.61 10.30 2.66
C ASN A 121 7.49 9.19 3.72
N ALA A 122 6.28 8.79 4.11
CA ALA A 122 6.06 7.69 5.05
C ALA A 122 6.51 6.33 4.47
N ILE A 123 6.25 6.06 3.19
CA ILE A 123 6.75 4.85 2.51
C ILE A 123 8.28 4.87 2.46
N GLN A 124 8.87 6.01 2.14
CA GLN A 124 10.33 6.13 2.09
C GLN A 124 10.97 5.92 3.47
N GLU A 125 10.42 6.53 4.52
CA GLU A 125 10.87 6.33 5.91
C GLU A 125 10.69 4.88 6.36
N SER A 126 9.60 4.21 5.94
CA SER A 126 9.34 2.81 6.29
C SER A 126 10.44 1.85 5.81
N LYS A 127 11.21 2.20 4.77
CA LYS A 127 12.32 1.38 4.30
C LYS A 127 13.43 1.22 5.35
N ASN A 128 13.51 2.12 6.32
CA ASN A 128 14.45 2.02 7.45
C ASN A 128 13.99 1.03 8.54
N TYR A 129 12.76 0.50 8.43
CA TYR A 129 12.21 -0.47 9.37
C TYR A 129 12.29 -1.87 8.77
N SER A 130 12.80 -2.83 9.55
CA SER A 130 12.61 -4.24 9.21
C SER A 130 11.12 -4.58 9.17
N ASP A 131 10.72 -5.57 8.38
CA ASP A 131 9.32 -6.00 8.31
C ASP A 131 8.77 -6.40 9.67
N ARG A 132 9.60 -7.02 10.52
CA ARG A 132 9.23 -7.37 11.90
C ARG A 132 8.93 -6.13 12.75
N GLN A 133 9.78 -5.10 12.68
CA GLN A 133 9.55 -3.86 13.42
C GLN A 133 8.30 -3.14 12.90
N PHE A 134 8.15 -3.05 11.58
CA PHE A 134 7.00 -2.41 10.95
C PHE A 134 5.69 -3.10 11.33
N LEU A 135 5.61 -4.43 11.20
CA LEU A 135 4.42 -5.20 11.56
C LEU A 135 4.10 -5.13 13.06
N LYS A 136 5.11 -5.09 13.92
CA LYS A 136 4.90 -4.90 15.36
C LYS A 136 4.16 -3.59 15.65
N GLU A 137 4.56 -2.51 14.98
CA GLU A 137 3.88 -1.22 15.10
C GLU A 137 2.50 -1.23 14.47
N VAL A 138 2.31 -1.92 13.34
CA VAL A 138 0.97 -2.13 12.76
C VAL A 138 0.07 -2.79 13.80
N ILE A 139 0.43 -3.98 14.31
CA ILE A 139 -0.39 -4.74 15.25
C ILE A 139 -0.70 -3.97 16.54
N ARG A 140 0.25 -3.17 17.04
CA ARG A 140 0.04 -2.34 18.23
C ARG A 140 -1.02 -1.25 18.05
N ASN A 141 -1.26 -0.83 16.82
CA ASN A 141 -2.14 0.29 16.50
C ASN A 141 -3.50 -0.14 15.94
N VAL A 142 -3.74 -1.44 15.69
CA VAL A 142 -5.02 -1.96 15.17
C VAL A 142 -5.92 -2.54 16.25
#